data_AF-A0A1Z1MTX1-F1
#
_entry.id   AF-A0A1Z1MTX1-F1
#
_cell.length_a   1.000
_cell.length_b   1.000
_cell.length_c   1.000
_cell.angle_alpha   90.00
_cell.angle_beta   90.00
_cell.angle_gamma   90.00
#
_symmetry.space_group_name_H-M   'P 1'
#
loop_
_entity.id
_entity.type
_entity.pdbx_description
1 polymer ?
#
loop_
_entity_poly.entity_id
_entity_poly.type
_entity_poly.pdbx_seq_one_letter_code
_entity_poly.pdbx_strand_id
1 'polypeptide(L)' 'MKKHLINIKFIPNNIKKVSEKSHKNLKFVGYKKISRYHIIPIVQFPNKKRIWLLREEIKYKISTLITTI' A
#
# COMPACT_ATOMS: atom_id res chain seq x y z
N MET A 1 11.10 6.90 -11.86
CA MET A 1 10.82 5.99 -10.73
C MET A 1 9.97 4.82 -11.22
N LYS A 2 10.40 3.57 -10.98
CA LYS A 2 9.61 2.38 -11.35
C LYS A 2 8.27 2.42 -10.62
N LYS A 3 7.16 2.26 -11.36
CA LYS A 3 5.81 2.23 -10.77
C LYS A 3 5.56 0.84 -10.20
N HIS A 4 5.52 0.73 -8.88
CA HIS A 4 5.11 -0.50 -8.20
C HIS A 4 3.63 -0.43 -7.87
N LEU A 5 2.87 -1.44 -8.31
CA LEU A 5 1.49 -1.61 -7.88
C LEU A 5 1.46 -2.41 -6.59
N ILE A 6 0.60 -1.99 -5.67
CA ILE A 6 0.34 -2.76 -4.46
C ILE A 6 -1.04 -3.39 -4.58
N ASN A 7 -1.04 -4.71 -4.58
CA ASN A 7 -2.26 -5.47 -4.46
C ASN A 7 -2.48 -5.80 -2.98
N ILE A 8 -3.56 -5.28 -2.39
CA ILE A 8 -3.93 -5.62 -1.03
C ILE A 8 -4.81 -6.87 -1.06
N LYS A 9 -4.35 -7.93 -0.39
CA LYS A 9 -5.05 -9.22 -0.30
C LYS A 9 -6.06 -9.27 0.84
N PHE A 10 -5.76 -8.59 1.95
CA PHE A 10 -6.60 -8.60 3.14
C PHE A 10 -6.53 -7.25 3.85
N ILE A 11 -7.70 -6.77 4.28
CA ILE A 11 -7.86 -5.53 5.03
C ILE A 11 -8.81 -5.81 6.18
N PRO A 12 -8.46 -5.45 7.42
CA PRO A 12 -9.34 -5.63 8.56
C PRO A 12 -10.66 -4.88 8.32
N ASN A 13 -11.77 -5.49 8.72
CA ASN A 13 -13.11 -4.91 8.52
C ASN A 13 -13.24 -3.48 9.09
N ASN A 14 -12.50 -3.17 10.16
CA ASN A 14 -12.48 -1.86 10.80
C ASN A 14 -11.95 -0.75 9.88
N ILE A 15 -11.09 -1.09 8.92
CA ILE A 15 -10.47 -0.16 7.95
C ILE A 15 -11.20 -0.20 6.60
N LYS A 16 -11.96 -1.27 6.34
CA LYS A 16 -12.67 -1.53 5.08
C LYS A 16 -13.63 -0.41 4.68
N LYS A 17 -14.24 0.27 5.66
CA LYS A 17 -15.12 1.44 5.45
C LYS A 17 -14.43 2.61 4.75
N VAL A 18 -13.12 2.77 4.95
CA VAL A 18 -12.35 3.88 4.34
C VAL A 18 -12.05 3.59 2.85
N SER A 19 -12.24 2.34 2.42
CA SER A 19 -11.38 1.80 1.40
C SER A 19 -12.09 1.02 0.30
N GLU A 20 -13.33 0.55 0.50
CA GLU A 20 -14.10 -0.26 -0.46
C GLU A 20 -14.14 0.27 -1.90
N LYS A 21 -14.17 1.60 -2.10
CA LYS A 21 -14.14 2.21 -3.45
C LYS A 21 -12.73 2.56 -3.96
N SER A 22 -11.73 2.59 -3.09
CA SER A 22 -10.42 3.21 -3.38
C SER A 22 -9.25 2.21 -3.45
N HIS A 23 -9.49 0.92 -3.19
CA HIS A 23 -8.48 -0.15 -3.27
C HIS A 23 -7.86 -0.39 -4.63
N LYS A 24 -8.64 -0.22 -5.72
CA LYS A 24 -8.22 -0.68 -7.04
C LYS A 24 -7.00 0.07 -7.59
N ASN A 25 -6.66 1.25 -7.06
CA ASN A 25 -5.63 2.14 -7.61
C ASN A 25 -4.65 2.67 -6.54
N LEU A 26 -4.21 1.79 -5.65
CA LEU A 26 -3.18 2.13 -4.66
C LEU A 26 -1.80 2.15 -5.28
N LYS A 27 -1.10 3.26 -5.12
CA LYS A 27 0.28 3.43 -5.58
C LYS A 27 1.24 3.27 -4.41
N PHE A 28 2.24 2.44 -4.59
CA PHE A 28 3.39 2.44 -3.69
C PHE A 28 4.16 3.75 -3.84
N VAL A 29 4.43 4.43 -2.73
CA VAL A 29 5.17 5.71 -2.75
C VAL A 29 6.46 5.67 -1.95
N GLY A 30 6.71 4.62 -1.17
CA GLY A 30 7.97 4.43 -0.45
C GLY A 30 7.76 3.74 0.89
N TYR A 31 8.72 3.90 1.78
CA TYR A 31 8.72 3.32 3.11
C TYR A 31 8.85 4.40 4.19
N LYS A 32 8.26 4.17 5.36
CA LYS A 32 8.52 4.93 6.57
C LYS A 32 9.18 4.03 7.60
N LYS A 33 10.29 4.49 8.18
CA LYS A 33 10.92 3.85 9.33
C LYS A 33 10.20 4.34 10.59
N ILE A 34 9.69 3.41 11.41
CA ILE A 34 9.06 3.74 12.71
C ILE A 34 10.04 3.46 13.84
N SER A 35 10.83 2.40 13.72
CA SER A 35 11.84 2.04 14.71
C SER A 35 13.06 1.42 14.03
N ARG A 36 14.07 1.04 14.83
CA ARG A 36 15.29 0.38 14.34
C ARG A 36 14.97 -0.90 13.56
N TYR A 37 13.93 -1.62 13.96
CA TYR A 37 13.56 -2.92 13.38
C TYR A 37 12.27 -2.90 12.55
N HIS A 38 11.55 -1.77 12.52
CA HIS A 38 10.25 -1.68 11.84
C HIS A 38 10.25 -0.62 10.75
N ILE A 39 10.12 -1.11 9.52
CA ILE A 39 9.92 -0.32 8.30
C ILE A 39 8.58 -0.72 7.71
N ILE A 40 7.73 0.27 7.46
CA ILE A 40 6.39 0.10 6.92
C ILE A 40 6.29 0.69 5.51
N PRO A 41 5.58 0.05 4.57
CA PRO A 41 5.29 0.67 3.29
C PRO A 41 4.29 1.83 3.47
N ILE A 42 4.42 2.81 2.60
CA ILE A 42 3.49 3.91 2.43
C ILE A 42 2.79 3.70 1.10
N VAL A 43 1.46 3.72 1.13
CA VAL A 43 0.63 3.71 -0.07
C VAL A 43 -0.15 4.99 -0.20
N GLN A 44 -0.32 5.42 -1.44
CA GLN A 44 -1.08 6.60 -1.80
C GLN A 44 -2.33 6.18 -2.56
N PHE A 45 -3.47 6.69 -2.12
CA PHE A 45 -4.76 6.56 -2.78
C PHE A 45 -4.89 7.53 -3.96
N PRO A 46 -5.88 7.31 -4.85
CA PRO A 46 -6.16 8.22 -5.97
C PRO A 46 -6.43 9.66 -5.53
N ASN A 47 -7.06 9.84 -4.37
CA ASN A 47 -7.32 11.15 -3.76
C ASN A 47 -6.10 11.80 -3.09
N LYS A 48 -4.88 11.31 -3.37
CA LYS A 48 -3.60 11.74 -2.80
C LYS A 48 -3.45 11.53 -1.29
N LYS A 49 -4.46 10.99 -0.59
CA LYS A 49 -4.29 10.58 0.82
C LYS A 49 -3.29 9.44 0.90
N ARG A 50 -2.47 9.47 1.94
CA ARG A 50 -1.43 8.46 2.19
C ARG A 50 -1.76 7.73 3.48
N ILE A 51 -1.57 6.42 3.46
CA ILE A 51 -1.67 5.59 4.65
C ILE A 51 -0.43 4.72 4.77
N TRP A 52 -0.15 4.35 6.00
CA TRP A 52 0.86 3.36 6.34
C TRP A 52 0.20 1.99 6.45
N LEU A 53 0.83 0.96 5.90
CA LEU A 53 0.32 -0.41 6.04
C LEU A 53 1.15 -1.13 7.09
N LEU A 54 0.55 -1.41 8.24
CA LEU A 54 1.13 -2.30 9.23
C LEU A 54 0.98 -3.74 8.73
N ARG A 55 2.09 -4.48 8.70
CA ARG A 55 2.14 -5.84 8.11
C ARG A 55 1.21 -6.82 8.83
N GLU A 56 1.01 -6.62 10.12
CA GLU A 56 0.14 -7.44 10.98
C GLU A 56 -1.34 -7.21 10.65
N GLU A 57 -1.70 -6.00 10.25
CA GLU A 57 -3.08 -5.64 9.95
C GLU A 57 -3.44 -5.93 8.49
N ILE A 58 -2.53 -5.66 7.54
CA ILE A 58 -2.83 -5.64 6.12
C ILE A 58 -1.89 -6.59 5.37
N LYS A 59 -2.45 -7.65 4.78
CA LYS A 59 -1.70 -8.56 3.91
C LYS A 59 -1.64 -7.96 2.50
N TYR A 60 -0.45 -7.59 2.03
CA TYR A 60 -0.25 -7.00 0.70
C TYR A 60 0.87 -7.70 -0.07
N LYS A 61 0.85 -7.57 -1.39
CA LYS A 61 1.96 -7.95 -2.28
C LYS A 61 2.35 -6.74 -3.14
N ILE A 62 3.63 -6.40 -3.13
CA ILE A 62 4.19 -5.37 -4.02
C ILE A 62 4.58 -6.08 -5.32
N SER A 63 4.02 -5.64 -6.43
CA SER A 63 4.34 -6.14 -7.77
C SER A 63 5.07 -5.04 -8.54
N THR A 64 6.25 -5.37 -9.06
CA THR A 64 6.97 -4.48 -9.98
C THR A 64 6.38 -4.67 -11.37
N LEU A 65 5.81 -3.61 -11.95
CA LEU A 65 5.53 -3.62 -13.38
C LEU A 65 6.87 -3.41 -14.09
N ILE A 66 7.38 -4.47 -14.71
CA ILE A 66 8.40 -4.35 -15.75
C ILE A 66 7.60 -3.97 -17.00
N THR A 67 7.61 -2.70 -17.36
CA THR A 67 7.12 -2.28 -18.67
C THR A 67 8.20 -2.68 -19.66
N THR A 68 8.07 -3.86 -20.26
CA THR A 68 8.86 -4.24 -21.44
C THR A 68 8.41 -3.32 -22.57
N ILE A 69 9.35 -2.53 -23.10
CA ILE A 69 9.20 -1.67 -24.29
C ILE A 69 9.40 -2.54 -25.52
#